data_AF-S9UB26-F1
#
_entry.id   AF-S9UB26-F1
#
_cell.length_a   1.000
_cell.length_b   1.000
_cell.length_c   1.000
_cell.angle_alpha   90.00
_cell.angle_beta   90.00
_cell.angle_gamma   90.00
#
_symmetry.space_group_name_H-M   'P 1'
#
loop_
_entity.id
_entity.type
_entity.pdbx_description
1 polymer ?
#
loop_
_entity_poly.entity_id
_entity_poly.type
_entity_poly.pdbx_seq_one_letter_code
_entity_poly.pdbx_strand_id
1 'polypeptide(L)'
;MFQHYPCDYAVIQNRWTGRETVIEVAPLEKVDPAASSSDVVDRTPSRKTIYINSLMHRIYLYVQKSQCVVQWDAAKELVPDRFISKKLLHNVEAENLHSSRATVAVRRRDQLLTSPTEAAPQKRALVPPHRTGGQQEQQREASARAPAPLGAHKMPRLLITSTVRAQDKKNGDLQGNLPAYEERIKTVLQDLLVSRYYDCIFRQKVRPGTNSVFAREMVANGTVDGTGVSWKDVVPSLDTVEAEVRQRLEAMMGRDIIIYDFHISPLFK
;
A
#
# COMPACT_ATOMS: atom_id res chain seq x y z
N MET A 1 8.05 6.47 -45.54
CA MET A 1 8.00 5.65 -44.31
C MET A 1 8.03 6.61 -43.14
N PHE A 2 6.98 6.67 -42.32
CA PHE A 2 6.95 7.52 -41.13
C PHE A 2 7.44 6.71 -39.94
N GLN A 3 8.40 7.25 -39.20
CA GLN A 3 8.86 6.67 -37.94
C GLN A 3 8.28 7.50 -36.81
N HIS A 4 7.59 6.84 -35.90
CA HIS A 4 7.09 7.47 -34.69
C HIS A 4 8.14 7.32 -33.61
N TYR A 5 8.33 8.37 -32.83
CA TYR A 5 9.21 8.38 -31.69
C TYR A 5 8.57 9.22 -30.61
N PRO A 6 8.58 8.75 -29.36
CA PRO A 6 8.17 9.60 -28.27
C PRO A 6 9.33 10.53 -27.92
N CYS A 7 9.02 11.81 -27.73
CA CYS A 7 9.98 12.80 -27.31
C CYS A 7 9.24 14.01 -26.74
N ASP A 8 9.84 14.63 -25.74
CA ASP A 8 9.36 15.91 -25.20
C ASP A 8 9.99 17.08 -25.96
N TYR A 9 11.21 16.89 -26.47
CA TYR A 9 11.84 17.80 -27.40
C TYR A 9 12.76 17.06 -28.37
N ALA A 10 12.94 17.68 -29.54
CA ALA A 10 13.87 17.27 -30.56
C ALA A 10 14.95 18.34 -30.76
N VAL A 11 16.21 17.95 -30.80
CA VAL A 11 17.31 18.85 -31.18
C VAL A 11 17.70 18.53 -32.61
N ILE A 12 17.56 19.51 -33.49
CA ILE A 12 17.99 19.43 -34.88
C ILE A 12 19.33 20.15 -35.00
N GLN A 13 20.37 19.43 -35.36
CA GLN A 13 21.71 19.97 -35.58
C GLN A 13 22.02 20.01 -37.07
N ASN A 14 22.45 21.16 -37.58
CA ASN A 14 22.95 21.28 -38.94
C ASN A 14 24.37 20.69 -39.03
N ARG A 15 24.58 19.73 -39.93
CA ARG A 15 25.85 18.98 -40.06
C ARG A 15 27.01 19.82 -40.58
N TRP A 16 26.73 20.90 -41.31
CA TRP A 16 27.77 21.74 -41.92
C TRP A 16 28.13 22.95 -41.07
N THR A 17 27.16 23.52 -40.36
CA THR A 17 27.37 24.72 -39.54
C THR A 17 27.47 24.42 -38.04
N GLY A 18 27.08 23.21 -37.61
CA GLY A 18 27.00 22.83 -36.20
C GLY A 18 25.88 23.53 -35.42
N ARG A 19 25.08 24.40 -36.05
CA ARG A 19 24.00 25.13 -35.38
C ARG A 19 22.90 24.17 -34.94
N GLU A 20 22.42 24.37 -33.71
CA GLU A 20 21.38 23.55 -33.09
C GLU A 20 20.10 24.34 -32.92
N THR A 21 18.98 23.70 -33.24
CA THR A 21 17.63 24.21 -33.02
C THR A 21 16.87 23.22 -32.16
N VAL A 22 16.38 23.68 -31.01
CA VAL A 22 15.55 22.88 -30.11
C VAL A 22 14.09 23.08 -30.48
N ILE A 23 13.37 21.98 -30.68
CA ILE A 23 11.94 21.96 -30.95
C ILE A 23 11.27 21.23 -29.80
N GLU A 24 10.55 21.96 -28.97
CA GLU A 24 9.66 21.35 -27.98
C GLU A 24 8.46 20.68 -28.69
N VAL A 25 8.16 19.47 -28.27
CA VAL A 25 7.09 18.60 -28.78
C VAL A 25 5.89 18.60 -27.82
N ALA A 26 6.05 19.15 -26.62
CA ALA A 26 5.00 19.36 -25.64
C ALA A 26 3.77 20.12 -26.20
N PRO A 27 2.55 19.81 -25.72
CA PRO A 27 1.35 20.52 -26.10
C PRO A 27 1.46 21.96 -25.59
N LEU A 28 1.31 22.92 -26.51
CA LEU A 28 1.29 24.33 -26.18
C LEU A 28 -0.04 24.64 -25.44
N GLU A 29 -0.17 24.29 -24.16
CA GLU A 29 -1.23 24.84 -23.32
C GLU A 29 -0.86 26.29 -22.99
N LYS A 30 -1.09 27.18 -23.96
CA LYS A 30 -1.47 28.56 -23.67
C LYS A 30 -2.99 28.62 -23.75
N VAL A 31 -3.65 28.18 -22.68
CA VAL A 31 -5.05 28.56 -22.46
C VAL A 31 -5.02 29.75 -21.53
N ASP A 32 -5.45 30.89 -22.05
CA ASP A 32 -5.64 32.12 -21.27
C ASP A 32 -6.54 31.82 -20.04
N PRO A 33 -6.27 32.41 -18.87
CA PRO A 33 -6.97 32.12 -17.62
C PRO A 33 -8.41 32.72 -17.56
N ALA A 34 -9.14 32.71 -18.67
CA ALA A 34 -10.44 33.38 -18.79
C ALA A 34 -11.47 32.58 -19.60
N ALA A 35 -11.62 31.28 -19.35
CA ALA A 35 -12.86 30.59 -19.73
C ALA A 35 -13.11 29.36 -18.86
N SER A 36 -14.28 29.41 -18.22
CA SER A 36 -14.86 28.42 -17.33
C SER A 36 -15.33 27.14 -18.01
N SER A 37 -15.59 26.16 -17.14
CA SER A 37 -16.51 25.01 -17.23
C SER A 37 -16.11 23.81 -18.09
N SER A 38 -15.70 22.76 -17.36
CA SER A 38 -16.14 21.37 -17.51
C SER A 38 -16.33 20.86 -18.93
N ASP A 39 -15.24 20.45 -19.55
CA ASP A 39 -15.29 19.32 -20.48
C ASP A 39 -14.11 18.40 -20.20
N VAL A 40 -14.39 17.10 -20.16
CA VAL A 40 -13.41 16.05 -20.04
C VAL A 40 -12.55 16.10 -21.30
N VAL A 41 -11.44 16.83 -21.23
CA VAL A 41 -10.47 16.92 -22.32
C VAL A 41 -9.88 15.54 -22.52
N ASP A 42 -10.33 14.87 -23.57
CA ASP A 42 -9.71 13.69 -24.12
C ASP A 42 -8.29 14.11 -24.58
N ARG A 43 -7.31 13.90 -23.70
CA ARG A 43 -5.90 14.24 -23.90
C ARG A 43 -5.30 13.28 -24.92
N THR A 44 -5.72 13.41 -26.18
CA THR A 44 -5.05 12.75 -27.28
C THR A 44 -3.62 13.32 -27.38
N PRO A 45 -2.59 12.45 -27.47
CA PRO A 45 -1.21 12.90 -27.51
C PRO A 45 -0.99 13.78 -28.74
N SER A 46 -0.52 15.02 -28.53
CA SER A 46 -0.24 15.97 -29.60
C SER A 46 0.86 15.42 -30.51
N ARG A 47 0.49 14.95 -31.70
CA ARG A 47 1.45 14.46 -32.71
C ARG A 47 2.03 15.63 -33.48
N LYS A 48 3.35 15.85 -33.38
CA LYS A 48 4.08 16.87 -34.15
C LYS A 48 4.94 16.20 -35.22
N THR A 49 4.66 16.47 -36.49
CA THR A 49 5.46 15.97 -37.60
C THR A 49 6.61 16.93 -37.87
N ILE A 50 7.85 16.44 -37.81
CA ILE A 50 9.06 17.22 -38.10
C ILE A 50 9.62 16.77 -39.45
N TYR A 51 9.71 17.69 -40.40
CA TYR A 51 10.32 17.46 -41.71
C TYR A 51 11.78 17.88 -41.70
N ILE A 52 12.67 16.98 -42.10
CA ILE A 52 14.12 17.19 -41.96
C ILE A 52 14.82 16.71 -43.23
N ASN A 53 15.71 17.56 -43.76
CA ASN A 53 16.64 17.12 -44.80
C ASN A 53 17.79 16.32 -44.14
N SER A 54 17.81 15.01 -44.37
CA SER A 54 18.75 14.06 -43.76
C SER A 54 20.21 14.26 -44.19
N LEU A 55 20.46 14.90 -45.33
CA LEU A 55 21.81 15.24 -45.79
C LEU A 55 22.38 16.43 -45.02
N MET A 56 21.51 17.41 -44.72
CA MET A 56 21.87 18.65 -44.04
C MET A 56 21.86 18.55 -42.52
N HIS A 57 20.94 17.77 -41.96
CA HIS A 57 20.64 17.82 -40.52
C HIS A 57 20.72 16.45 -39.87
N ARG A 58 21.03 16.45 -38.57
CA ARG A 58 20.93 15.31 -37.66
C ARG A 58 19.88 15.63 -36.61
N ILE A 59 19.03 14.67 -36.30
CA ILE A 59 18.03 14.81 -35.24
C ILE A 59 18.42 13.97 -34.03
N TYR A 60 18.27 14.57 -32.86
CA TYR A 60 18.38 13.93 -31.56
C TYR A 60 17.02 14.06 -30.87
N LEU A 61 16.47 12.94 -30.44
CA LEU A 61 15.17 12.89 -29.79
C LEU A 61 15.42 12.67 -28.30
N TYR A 62 14.83 13.53 -27.47
CA TYR A 62 14.98 13.45 -26.02
C TYR A 62 13.61 13.21 -25.39
N VAL A 63 13.55 12.17 -24.57
CA VAL A 63 12.45 11.89 -23.65
C VAL A 63 12.91 12.36 -22.27
N GLN A 64 12.18 13.29 -21.70
CA GLN A 64 12.41 13.85 -20.39
C GLN A 64 12.27 12.76 -19.33
N LYS A 65 13.17 12.77 -18.36
CA LYS A 65 13.06 11.94 -17.18
C LYS A 65 11.92 12.48 -16.32
N SER A 66 11.01 11.60 -15.91
CA SER A 66 9.93 11.95 -14.99
C SER A 66 10.36 11.72 -13.56
N GLN A 67 10.09 12.68 -12.69
CA GLN A 67 10.23 12.49 -11.25
C GLN A 67 8.94 11.90 -10.70
N CYS A 68 9.09 10.80 -9.96
CA CYS A 68 8.03 10.09 -9.27
C CYS A 68 8.22 10.28 -7.78
N VAL A 69 7.17 10.74 -7.09
CA VAL A 69 7.19 10.96 -5.64
C VAL A 69 6.01 10.24 -5.02
N VAL A 70 6.31 9.19 -4.25
CA VAL A 70 5.29 8.38 -3.59
C VAL A 70 5.44 8.52 -2.08
N GLN A 71 4.35 8.91 -1.42
CA GLN A 71 4.25 8.90 0.04
C GLN A 71 3.58 7.60 0.49
N TRP A 72 4.17 6.95 1.49
CA TRP A 72 3.64 5.73 2.09
C TRP A 72 3.63 5.84 3.61
N ASP A 73 2.49 5.53 4.23
CA ASP A 73 2.27 5.74 5.66
C ASP A 73 2.37 4.41 6.42
N ALA A 74 3.56 4.13 6.96
CA ALA A 74 3.82 2.88 7.68
C ALA A 74 2.89 2.70 8.88
N ALA A 75 2.59 3.80 9.58
CA ALA A 75 1.75 3.77 10.76
C ALA A 75 0.31 3.35 10.43
N LYS A 76 -0.19 3.69 9.26
CA LYS A 76 -1.54 3.27 8.81
C LYS A 76 -1.54 1.82 8.33
N GLU A 77 -0.48 1.38 7.68
CA GLU A 77 -0.45 0.08 7.00
C GLU A 77 -0.06 -1.08 7.95
N LEU A 78 0.76 -0.82 8.96
CA LEU A 78 1.29 -1.82 9.89
C LEU A 78 0.63 -1.78 11.28
N VAL A 79 -0.62 -1.31 11.38
CA VAL A 79 -1.39 -1.34 12.64
C VAL A 79 -1.60 -2.79 13.06
N PRO A 80 -1.28 -3.18 14.31
CA PRO A 80 -1.48 -4.55 14.81
C PRO A 80 -2.91 -5.07 14.58
N ASP A 81 -3.91 -4.22 14.80
CA ASP A 81 -5.32 -4.56 14.69
C ASP A 81 -5.79 -4.77 13.25
N ARG A 82 -5.05 -4.28 12.25
CA ARG A 82 -5.41 -4.42 10.83
C ARG A 82 -5.33 -5.87 10.36
N PHE A 83 -4.48 -6.67 11.02
CA PHE A 83 -4.28 -8.07 10.65
C PHE A 83 -5.30 -8.99 11.30
N ILE A 84 -6.05 -8.52 12.30
CA ILE A 84 -7.15 -9.26 12.91
C ILE A 84 -8.28 -9.31 11.90
N SER A 85 -8.66 -10.54 11.49
CA SER A 85 -9.71 -10.74 10.50
C SER A 85 -11.03 -10.16 11.02
N LYS A 86 -11.65 -9.25 10.26
CA LYS A 86 -12.96 -8.63 10.59
C LYS A 86 -14.08 -9.64 10.87
N LYS A 87 -13.94 -10.90 10.40
CA LYS A 87 -14.86 -12.00 10.74
C LYS A 87 -14.94 -12.28 12.24
N LEU A 88 -13.87 -12.02 12.99
CA LEU A 88 -13.87 -12.16 14.46
C LEU A 88 -14.44 -10.93 15.15
N LEU A 89 -14.18 -9.73 14.64
CA LEU A 89 -14.75 -8.49 15.21
C LEU A 89 -16.28 -8.48 15.12
N HIS A 90 -16.87 -8.99 14.03
CA HIS A 90 -18.32 -9.12 13.91
C HIS A 90 -18.93 -10.17 14.86
N ASN A 91 -18.18 -11.20 15.25
CA ASN A 91 -18.62 -12.16 16.26
C ASN A 91 -18.46 -11.61 17.68
N VAL A 92 -17.44 -10.79 17.95
CA VAL A 92 -17.24 -10.16 19.28
C VAL A 92 -18.27 -9.05 19.55
N GLU A 93 -18.65 -8.27 18.53
CA GLU A 93 -19.77 -7.31 18.69
C GLU A 93 -21.13 -8.01 18.87
N ALA A 94 -21.31 -9.21 18.33
CA ALA A 94 -22.48 -10.05 18.59
C ALA A 94 -22.45 -10.72 19.98
N GLU A 95 -21.26 -11.01 20.53
CA GLU A 95 -21.09 -11.66 21.84
C GLU A 95 -21.10 -10.69 23.04
N ASN A 96 -20.86 -9.39 22.83
CA ASN A 96 -20.98 -8.39 23.91
C ASN A 96 -22.43 -8.14 24.38
N LEU A 97 -23.43 -8.77 23.77
CA LEU A 97 -24.80 -8.83 24.31
C LEU A 97 -25.10 -10.10 25.12
N HIS A 98 -24.26 -11.13 25.11
CA HIS A 98 -24.52 -12.39 25.81
C HIS A 98 -23.29 -12.87 26.57
N SER A 99 -23.24 -12.46 27.83
CA SER A 99 -22.50 -13.10 28.92
C SER A 99 -22.40 -14.62 28.75
N SER A 100 -21.17 -15.15 28.62
CA SER A 100 -20.60 -16.25 29.43
C SER A 100 -19.54 -17.04 28.63
N ARG A 101 -18.27 -16.74 28.92
CA ARG A 101 -17.11 -17.66 28.95
C ARG A 101 -17.17 -18.86 27.99
N ALA A 102 -16.73 -18.69 26.74
CA ALA A 102 -16.34 -19.79 25.86
C ALA A 102 -14.82 -19.81 25.66
N THR A 103 -14.10 -20.49 26.55
CA THR A 103 -12.75 -20.97 26.26
C THR A 103 -12.83 -21.98 25.12
N VAL A 104 -12.42 -21.59 23.91
CA VAL A 104 -12.28 -22.51 22.77
C VAL A 104 -11.02 -23.34 22.97
N ALA A 105 -11.17 -24.50 23.60
CA ALA A 105 -10.14 -25.53 23.65
C ALA A 105 -10.08 -26.27 22.31
N VAL A 106 -8.93 -26.20 21.63
CA VAL A 106 -8.63 -27.00 20.44
C VAL A 106 -8.62 -28.48 20.81
N ARG A 107 -9.59 -29.26 20.32
CA ARG A 107 -9.59 -30.73 20.45
C ARG A 107 -9.02 -31.38 19.20
N ARG A 108 -8.07 -32.31 19.41
CA ARG A 108 -7.51 -33.19 18.38
C ARG A 108 -8.52 -34.27 17.97
N ARG A 109 -8.35 -34.78 16.75
CA ARG A 109 -9.31 -35.62 15.99
C ARG A 109 -9.52 -37.03 16.56
N ASP A 110 -8.76 -37.38 17.58
CA ASP A 110 -8.60 -38.70 18.17
C ASP A 110 -9.52 -38.98 19.38
N GLN A 111 -10.37 -38.02 19.78
CA GLN A 111 -11.28 -38.16 20.93
C GLN A 111 -12.77 -38.36 20.56
N LEU A 112 -13.09 -38.86 19.36
CA LEU A 112 -14.48 -39.08 18.93
C LEU A 112 -14.91 -40.54 19.00
N LEU A 113 -14.86 -41.16 20.19
CA LEU A 113 -15.65 -42.36 20.49
C LEU A 113 -16.01 -42.38 21.97
N THR A 114 -17.28 -42.11 22.27
CA THR A 114 -18.23 -42.96 23.04
C THR A 114 -19.52 -42.16 23.27
N SER A 115 -20.63 -42.71 22.81
CA SER A 115 -21.99 -42.42 23.29
C SER A 115 -22.27 -43.24 24.58
N PRO A 116 -23.50 -43.29 25.11
CA PRO A 116 -24.47 -42.26 25.53
C PRO A 116 -24.82 -42.45 27.04
N THR A 117 -25.55 -41.53 27.69
CA THR A 117 -26.29 -41.65 28.99
C THR A 117 -26.47 -40.22 29.50
N GLU A 118 -27.57 -39.70 30.07
CA GLU A 118 -28.98 -40.04 30.27
C GLU A 118 -29.51 -38.82 31.08
N ALA A 119 -30.83 -38.53 31.00
CA ALA A 119 -31.61 -37.64 31.87
C ALA A 119 -31.30 -36.12 31.86
N ALA A 120 -32.23 -35.17 32.00
CA ALA A 120 -33.69 -35.05 31.92
C ALA A 120 -33.99 -33.52 31.99
N PRO A 121 -35.18 -33.04 31.58
CA PRO A 121 -35.46 -31.61 31.38
C PRO A 121 -36.02 -30.88 32.61
N GLN A 122 -35.56 -29.64 32.83
CA GLN A 122 -36.27 -28.64 33.65
C GLN A 122 -37.32 -27.91 32.82
N LYS A 123 -38.56 -27.75 33.32
CA LYS A 123 -39.51 -26.74 32.82
C LYS A 123 -40.54 -26.28 33.86
N ARG A 124 -40.77 -24.95 33.82
CA ARG A 124 -41.91 -24.13 34.29
C ARG A 124 -41.91 -23.74 35.78
N ALA A 125 -42.34 -22.55 36.21
CA ALA A 125 -43.08 -21.41 35.63
C ALA A 125 -42.67 -20.12 36.39
N LEU A 126 -42.49 -18.93 35.78
CA LEU A 126 -43.49 -17.94 35.34
C LEU A 126 -44.26 -17.23 36.48
N VAL A 127 -43.79 -16.03 36.88
CA VAL A 127 -44.58 -14.96 37.53
C VAL A 127 -43.98 -13.58 37.14
N PRO A 128 -44.78 -12.63 36.61
CA PRO A 128 -44.46 -11.19 36.54
C PRO A 128 -45.45 -10.36 37.40
N PRO A 129 -45.49 -9.02 37.32
CA PRO A 129 -44.43 -8.03 37.51
C PRO A 129 -44.82 -6.98 38.59
N HIS A 130 -43.86 -6.27 39.19
CA HIS A 130 -44.16 -5.03 39.91
C HIS A 130 -43.26 -3.87 39.49
N ARG A 131 -43.92 -2.72 39.41
CA ARG A 131 -43.56 -1.47 38.75
C ARG A 131 -43.50 -0.41 39.84
N THR A 132 -42.39 0.28 40.02
CA THR A 132 -42.32 1.59 40.69
C THR A 132 -40.98 2.21 40.26
N GLY A 133 -40.99 3.32 39.50
CA GLY A 133 -40.84 4.67 40.06
C GLY A 133 -39.43 4.81 40.63
N GLY A 134 -38.43 5.35 39.94
CA GLY A 134 -38.35 6.72 39.44
C GLY A 134 -37.38 7.47 40.34
N GLN A 135 -36.18 7.79 39.85
CA GLN A 135 -35.35 8.89 40.36
C GLN A 135 -34.21 9.22 39.39
N GLN A 136 -34.07 10.52 39.15
CA GLN A 136 -33.02 11.20 38.41
C GLN A 136 -31.69 11.19 39.19
N GLU A 137 -30.66 11.75 38.54
CA GLU A 137 -29.38 12.20 39.11
C GLU A 137 -28.33 11.13 39.40
N GLN A 138 -27.43 10.94 38.44
CA GLN A 138 -26.13 11.65 38.51
C GLN A 138 -25.34 11.38 37.22
N GLN A 139 -25.24 12.42 36.40
CA GLN A 139 -24.08 12.64 35.55
C GLN A 139 -22.83 12.61 36.43
N ARG A 140 -22.17 11.46 36.48
CA ARG A 140 -20.72 11.43 36.66
C ARG A 140 -20.13 11.22 35.29
N GLU A 141 -19.60 12.31 34.76
CA GLU A 141 -18.45 12.33 33.86
C GLU A 141 -17.33 11.49 34.49
N ALA A 142 -17.44 10.17 34.36
CA ALA A 142 -16.25 9.37 34.15
C ALA A 142 -15.78 9.76 32.76
N SER A 143 -14.93 10.80 32.71
CA SER A 143 -13.85 10.85 31.74
C SER A 143 -13.19 9.49 31.77
N ALA A 144 -13.70 8.57 30.94
CA ALA A 144 -12.96 7.44 30.44
C ALA A 144 -11.86 8.08 29.63
N ARG A 145 -10.82 8.47 30.38
CA ARG A 145 -9.49 8.80 29.91
C ARG A 145 -9.16 7.62 29.02
N ALA A 146 -9.38 7.80 27.72
CA ALA A 146 -8.96 6.87 26.70
C ALA A 146 -7.53 6.49 27.10
N PRO A 147 -7.21 5.19 27.25
CA PRO A 147 -5.88 4.79 27.65
C PRO A 147 -4.94 5.52 26.71
N ALA A 148 -4.08 6.37 27.27
CA ALA A 148 -3.07 7.07 26.50
C ALA A 148 -2.39 5.99 25.65
N PRO A 149 -2.36 6.11 24.30
CA PRO A 149 -1.95 5.02 23.44
C PRO A 149 -0.55 4.59 23.90
N LEU A 150 -0.52 3.42 24.54
CA LEU A 150 0.65 2.84 25.18
C LEU A 150 1.74 2.74 24.11
N GLY A 151 2.72 3.64 24.18
CA GLY A 151 4.01 3.55 23.50
C GLY A 151 3.96 3.03 22.07
N ALA A 152 3.00 3.48 21.26
CA ALA A 152 2.97 3.15 19.83
C ALA A 152 4.23 3.76 19.23
N HIS A 153 5.28 2.95 19.05
CA HIS A 153 6.49 3.35 18.34
C HIS A 153 6.04 3.96 17.02
N LYS A 154 6.21 5.29 16.92
CA LYS A 154 5.69 6.13 15.85
C LYS A 154 6.35 5.68 14.56
N MET A 155 5.71 4.76 13.84
CA MET A 155 6.25 4.26 12.58
C MET A 155 6.38 5.44 11.62
N PRO A 156 7.55 5.62 10.97
CA PRO A 156 7.79 6.79 10.15
C PRO A 156 6.92 6.75 8.90
N ARG A 157 6.53 7.92 8.41
CA ARG A 157 6.04 8.04 7.04
C ARG A 157 7.24 7.93 6.12
N LEU A 158 7.12 7.23 5.00
CA LEU A 158 8.19 7.08 4.02
C LEU A 158 7.89 7.96 2.80
N LEU A 159 8.92 8.65 2.34
CA LEU A 159 8.94 9.35 1.05
C LEU A 159 9.85 8.58 0.11
N ILE A 160 9.27 8.17 -1.01
CA ILE A 160 9.97 7.45 -2.06
C ILE A 160 10.10 8.41 -3.22
N THR A 161 11.33 8.68 -3.63
CA THR A 161 11.64 9.53 -4.77
C THR A 161 12.34 8.70 -5.83
N SER A 162 11.84 8.73 -7.06
CA SER A 162 12.39 7.94 -8.15
C SER A 162 12.45 8.76 -9.43
N THR A 163 13.56 8.67 -10.16
CA THR A 163 13.71 9.27 -11.49
C THR A 163 13.54 8.16 -12.51
N VAL A 164 12.47 8.22 -13.30
CA VAL A 164 12.09 7.16 -14.23
C VAL A 164 11.88 7.66 -15.65
N ARG A 165 11.99 6.75 -16.61
CA ARG A 165 11.61 6.97 -18.01
C ARG A 165 10.89 5.74 -18.53
N ALA A 166 9.81 5.94 -19.26
CA ALA A 166 9.20 4.85 -20.00
C ALA A 166 10.17 4.32 -21.07
N GLN A 167 10.18 3.01 -21.28
CA GLN A 167 11.04 2.39 -22.26
C GLN A 167 10.46 2.59 -23.67
N ASP A 168 11.33 2.92 -24.63
CA ASP A 168 10.94 3.09 -26.02
C ASP A 168 10.63 1.73 -26.65
N LYS A 169 9.41 1.57 -27.18
CA LYS A 169 9.12 0.46 -28.08
C LYS A 169 9.60 0.76 -29.49
N LYS A 170 9.88 -0.30 -30.25
CA LYS A 170 10.26 -0.25 -31.67
C LYS A 170 9.27 0.52 -32.57
N ASN A 171 8.05 0.80 -32.10
CA ASN A 171 7.01 1.50 -32.84
C ASN A 171 6.81 2.96 -32.42
N GLY A 172 7.63 3.51 -31.51
CA GLY A 172 7.50 4.90 -31.09
C GLY A 172 6.44 5.18 -30.03
N ASP A 173 5.75 4.15 -29.56
CA ASP A 173 4.83 4.28 -28.44
C ASP A 173 5.60 4.17 -27.12
N LEU A 174 5.39 5.13 -26.22
CA LEU A 174 5.79 4.98 -24.81
C LEU A 174 4.83 3.99 -24.17
N GLN A 175 5.35 2.82 -23.81
CA GLN A 175 4.63 1.94 -22.90
C GLN A 175 5.16 2.19 -21.49
N GLY A 176 4.48 3.06 -20.75
CA GLY A 176 4.83 3.33 -19.36
C GLY A 176 3.78 4.23 -18.76
N ASN A 177 2.91 3.65 -17.94
CA ASN A 177 1.93 4.42 -17.18
C ASN A 177 2.57 4.78 -15.83
N LEU A 178 2.97 6.04 -15.67
CA LEU A 178 3.58 6.54 -14.43
C LEU A 178 2.67 6.25 -13.21
N PRO A 179 1.35 6.49 -13.27
CA PRO A 179 0.40 5.99 -12.27
C PRO A 179 0.51 4.50 -11.94
N ALA A 180 0.64 3.62 -12.94
CA ALA A 180 0.77 2.19 -12.70
C ALA A 180 2.10 1.85 -11.99
N TYR A 181 3.18 2.58 -12.30
CA TYR A 181 4.46 2.48 -11.60
C TYR A 181 4.36 2.92 -10.14
N GLU A 182 3.70 4.05 -9.88
CA GLU A 182 3.45 4.57 -8.52
C GLU A 182 2.65 3.57 -7.67
N GLU A 183 1.60 2.99 -8.24
CA GLU A 183 0.82 1.94 -7.58
C GLU A 183 1.70 0.71 -7.32
N ARG A 184 2.54 0.32 -8.27
CA ARG A 184 3.42 -0.84 -8.11
C ARG A 184 4.45 -0.64 -7.01
N ILE A 185 5.01 0.57 -6.86
CA ILE A 185 5.88 0.92 -5.74
C ILE A 185 5.16 0.66 -4.41
N LYS A 186 3.91 1.14 -4.28
CA LYS A 186 3.12 0.98 -3.05
C LYS A 186 2.88 -0.50 -2.75
N THR A 187 2.47 -1.29 -3.74
CA THR A 187 2.24 -2.73 -3.58
C THR A 187 3.52 -3.46 -3.16
N VAL A 188 4.63 -3.24 -3.85
CA VAL A 188 5.90 -3.91 -3.57
C VAL A 188 6.41 -3.56 -2.17
N LEU A 189 6.34 -2.28 -1.81
CA LEU A 189 6.76 -1.81 -0.49
C LEU A 189 5.86 -2.40 0.62
N GLN A 190 4.55 -2.37 0.41
CA GLN A 190 3.58 -2.94 1.35
C GLN A 190 3.82 -4.44 1.55
N ASP A 191 3.94 -5.21 0.48
CA ASP A 191 4.15 -6.66 0.54
C ASP A 191 5.45 -7.01 1.28
N LEU A 192 6.52 -6.26 1.00
CA LEU A 192 7.82 -6.46 1.64
C LEU A 192 7.77 -6.15 3.14
N LEU A 193 7.24 -4.99 3.52
CA LEU A 193 7.18 -4.57 4.91
C LEU A 193 6.21 -5.41 5.74
N VAL A 194 5.07 -5.79 5.16
CA VAL A 194 4.12 -6.69 5.81
C VAL A 194 4.75 -8.06 6.03
N SER A 195 5.45 -8.61 5.03
CA SER A 195 6.16 -9.89 5.20
C SER A 195 7.18 -9.83 6.31
N ARG A 196 8.04 -8.79 6.33
CA ARG A 196 9.05 -8.62 7.38
C ARG A 196 8.43 -8.44 8.77
N TYR A 197 7.33 -7.69 8.85
CA TYR A 197 6.60 -7.51 10.09
C TYR A 197 6.08 -8.84 10.64
N TYR A 198 5.50 -9.70 9.80
CA TYR A 198 5.12 -11.05 10.19
C TYR A 198 6.33 -11.88 10.65
N ASP A 199 7.45 -11.82 9.93
CA ASP A 199 8.67 -12.53 10.31
C ASP A 199 9.18 -12.09 11.68
N CYS A 200 9.11 -10.80 12.01
CA CYS A 200 9.44 -10.27 13.33
C CYS A 200 8.50 -10.83 14.41
N ILE A 201 7.18 -10.82 14.18
CA ILE A 201 6.20 -11.38 15.11
C ILE A 201 6.47 -12.87 15.35
N PHE A 202 6.72 -13.64 14.29
CA PHE A 202 6.96 -15.07 14.38
C PHE A 202 8.24 -15.39 15.14
N ARG A 203 9.30 -14.60 14.94
CA ARG A 203 10.56 -14.77 15.68
C ARG A 203 10.41 -14.44 17.16
N GLN A 204 9.60 -13.45 17.52
CA GLN A 204 9.47 -12.99 18.90
C GLN A 204 8.47 -13.81 19.73
N LYS A 205 7.34 -14.20 19.15
CA LYS A 205 6.17 -14.69 19.90
C LYS A 205 5.76 -16.12 19.59
N VAL A 206 6.22 -16.69 18.47
CA VAL A 206 5.83 -18.03 18.04
C VAL A 206 6.95 -19.03 18.35
N ARG A 207 6.58 -20.21 18.87
CA ARG A 207 7.57 -21.25 19.18
C ARG A 207 8.26 -21.74 17.89
N PRO A 208 9.59 -21.92 17.91
CA PRO A 208 10.32 -22.45 16.77
C PRO A 208 9.76 -23.83 16.39
N GLY A 209 9.47 -24.03 15.11
CA GLY A 209 8.84 -25.26 14.57
C GLY A 209 7.34 -25.18 14.33
N THR A 210 6.68 -24.07 14.67
CA THR A 210 5.28 -23.84 14.30
C THR A 210 5.18 -23.61 12.79
N ASN A 211 4.21 -24.26 12.14
CA ASN A 211 3.95 -24.08 10.71
C ASN A 211 3.59 -22.62 10.41
N SER A 212 4.16 -22.04 9.35
CA SER A 212 3.91 -20.64 8.94
C SER A 212 2.44 -20.35 8.65
N VAL A 213 1.69 -21.32 8.17
CA VAL A 213 0.24 -21.19 7.95
C VAL A 213 -0.49 -21.00 9.27
N PHE A 214 -0.17 -21.82 10.27
CA PHE A 214 -0.78 -21.73 11.60
C PHE A 214 -0.38 -20.44 12.32
N ALA A 215 0.89 -20.03 12.19
CA ALA A 215 1.37 -18.78 12.75
C ALA A 215 0.63 -17.56 12.16
N ARG A 216 0.35 -17.56 10.84
CA ARG A 216 -0.48 -16.54 10.21
C ARG A 216 -1.91 -16.54 10.74
N GLU A 217 -2.51 -17.71 10.94
CA GLU A 217 -3.85 -17.81 11.55
C GLU A 217 -3.87 -17.30 13.00
N MET A 218 -2.82 -17.56 13.80
CA MET A 218 -2.73 -17.02 15.16
C MET A 218 -2.71 -15.49 15.20
N VAL A 219 -2.02 -14.85 14.25
CA VAL A 219 -2.04 -13.39 14.11
C VAL A 219 -3.39 -12.92 13.59
N ALA A 220 -3.95 -13.61 12.58
CA ALA A 220 -5.26 -13.29 12.03
C ALA A 220 -6.40 -13.41 13.07
N ASN A 221 -6.22 -14.30 14.05
CA ASN A 221 -7.16 -14.53 15.14
C ASN A 221 -6.92 -13.62 16.35
N GLY A 222 -5.89 -12.75 16.31
CA GLY A 222 -5.52 -11.89 17.44
C GLY A 222 -4.95 -12.63 18.65
N THR A 223 -4.61 -13.92 18.52
CA THR A 223 -3.98 -14.70 19.59
C THR A 223 -2.53 -14.25 19.82
N VAL A 224 -1.87 -13.82 18.74
CA VAL A 224 -0.56 -13.18 18.78
C VAL A 224 -0.72 -11.76 18.29
N ASP A 225 -0.47 -10.81 19.17
CA ASP A 225 -0.50 -9.39 18.86
C ASP A 225 0.85 -8.91 18.34
N GLY A 226 0.84 -7.84 17.55
CA GLY A 226 2.06 -7.19 17.06
C GLY A 226 2.71 -6.24 18.07
N THR A 227 2.24 -6.21 19.32
CA THR A 227 2.76 -5.32 20.36
C THR A 227 4.25 -5.60 20.63
N GLY A 228 5.05 -4.55 20.72
CA GLY A 228 6.49 -4.65 20.96
C GLY A 228 7.37 -4.76 19.71
N VAL A 229 6.80 -4.88 18.51
CA VAL A 229 7.57 -4.83 17.27
C VAL A 229 7.96 -3.38 16.98
N SER A 230 9.26 -3.08 16.97
CA SER A 230 9.76 -1.74 16.65
C SER A 230 10.06 -1.60 15.16
N TRP A 231 10.07 -0.36 14.65
CA TRP A 231 10.44 -0.08 13.25
C TRP A 231 11.83 -0.61 12.90
N LYS A 232 12.78 -0.54 13.83
CA LYS A 232 14.16 -1.03 13.63
C LYS A 232 14.22 -2.55 13.47
N ASP A 233 13.27 -3.27 14.06
CA ASP A 233 13.20 -4.72 13.91
C ASP A 233 12.71 -5.10 12.50
N VAL A 234 11.74 -4.34 11.97
CA VAL A 234 11.15 -4.57 10.63
C VAL A 234 12.08 -4.08 9.52
N VAL A 235 12.69 -2.92 9.72
CA VAL A 235 13.59 -2.26 8.77
C VAL A 235 14.91 -1.94 9.48
N PRO A 236 15.86 -2.89 9.47
CA PRO A 236 17.19 -2.68 10.06
C PRO A 236 17.98 -1.58 9.36
N SER A 237 17.89 -1.54 8.02
CA SER A 237 18.49 -0.52 7.18
C SER A 237 17.52 -0.16 6.04
N LEU A 238 17.37 1.14 5.78
CA LEU A 238 16.58 1.65 4.67
C LEU A 238 17.25 1.34 3.33
N ASP A 239 18.58 1.38 3.25
CA ASP A 239 19.32 1.10 2.01
C ASP A 239 19.09 -0.34 1.52
N THR A 240 18.97 -1.28 2.46
CA THR A 240 18.65 -2.68 2.12
C THR A 240 17.23 -2.81 1.59
N VAL A 241 16.27 -2.11 2.19
CA VAL A 241 14.88 -2.10 1.71
C VAL A 241 14.79 -1.42 0.34
N GLU A 242 15.51 -0.32 0.15
CA GLU A 242 15.61 0.40 -1.11
C GLU A 242 16.11 -0.51 -2.24
N ALA A 243 17.22 -1.21 -2.02
CA ALA A 243 17.79 -2.15 -2.98
C ALA A 243 16.82 -3.30 -3.31
N GLU A 244 16.15 -3.87 -2.31
CA GLU A 244 15.17 -4.95 -2.53
C GLU A 244 13.92 -4.49 -3.27
N VAL A 245 13.38 -3.31 -2.92
CA VAL A 245 12.23 -2.73 -3.62
C VAL A 245 12.59 -2.42 -5.06
N ARG A 246 13.77 -1.82 -5.31
CA ARG A 246 14.28 -1.56 -6.65
C ARG A 246 14.39 -2.85 -7.47
N GLN A 247 15.03 -3.88 -6.90
CA GLN A 247 15.20 -5.17 -7.58
C GLN A 247 13.86 -5.81 -7.94
N ARG A 248 12.88 -5.77 -7.04
CA ARG A 248 11.53 -6.30 -7.31
C ARG A 248 10.79 -5.48 -8.37
N LEU A 249 10.92 -4.16 -8.34
CA LEU A 249 10.33 -3.28 -9.35
C LEU A 249 10.94 -3.54 -10.73
N GLU A 250 12.26 -3.68 -10.82
CA GLU A 250 12.95 -4.03 -12.07
C GLU A 250 12.53 -5.42 -12.57
N ALA A 251 12.36 -6.40 -11.69
CA ALA A 251 11.86 -7.72 -12.09
C ALA A 251 10.42 -7.71 -12.61
N MET A 252 9.55 -6.85 -12.05
CA MET A 252 8.15 -6.73 -12.45
C MET A 252 7.94 -5.86 -13.69
N MET A 253 8.70 -4.78 -13.82
CA MET A 253 8.49 -3.70 -14.79
C MET A 253 9.58 -3.64 -15.86
N GLY A 254 10.57 -4.54 -15.83
CA GLY A 254 11.88 -4.37 -16.47
C GLY A 254 11.94 -4.20 -17.98
N ARG A 255 10.79 -4.16 -18.68
CA ARG A 255 10.69 -3.80 -20.10
C ARG A 255 9.86 -2.56 -20.40
N ASP A 256 9.21 -2.00 -19.38
CA ASP A 256 8.28 -0.89 -19.51
C ASP A 256 8.92 0.40 -18.99
N ILE A 257 9.77 0.32 -17.97
CA ILE A 257 10.33 1.50 -17.30
C ILE A 257 11.82 1.31 -16.99
N ILE A 258 12.59 2.36 -17.27
CA ILE A 258 13.99 2.51 -16.89
C ILE A 258 14.03 3.38 -15.64
N ILE A 259 14.57 2.82 -14.55
CA ILE A 259 14.76 3.51 -13.27
C ILE A 259 16.20 4.01 -13.20
N TYR A 260 16.40 5.33 -13.11
CA TYR A 260 17.73 5.93 -12.99
C TYR A 260 18.15 6.00 -11.53
N ASP A 261 17.34 6.70 -10.73
CA ASP A 261 17.56 6.95 -9.33
C ASP A 261 16.33 6.47 -8.55
N PHE A 262 16.53 5.91 -7.38
CA PHE A 262 15.45 5.43 -6.53
C PHE A 262 15.92 5.57 -5.09
N HIS A 263 15.20 6.34 -4.27
CA HIS A 263 15.57 6.62 -2.90
C HIS A 263 14.37 6.52 -1.95
N ILE A 264 14.59 5.95 -0.78
CA ILE A 264 13.60 5.88 0.30
C ILE A 264 14.11 6.69 1.49
N SER A 265 13.37 7.74 1.86
CA SER A 265 13.69 8.60 3.00
C SER A 265 12.57 8.60 4.05
N PRO A 266 12.90 8.62 5.35
CA PRO A 266 11.90 8.76 6.40
C PRO A 266 11.47 10.23 6.51
N LEU A 267 10.16 10.46 6.43
CA LEU A 267 9.53 11.73 6.78
C LEU A 267 9.27 11.74 8.29
N PHE A 268 10.19 12.34 9.03
CA PHE A 268 9.96 12.67 10.43
C PHE A 268 9.11 13.95 10.52
N LYS A 269 7.97 13.85 11.20
CA LYS A 269 7.15 14.99 11.64
C LYS A 269 7.30 15.19 13.13
#